data_AF-A0A498SP58-F1
#
_entry.id   AF-A0A498SP58-F1
#
_cell.length_a   1.000
_cell.length_b   1.000
_cell.length_c   1.000
_cell.angle_alpha   90.00
_cell.angle_beta   90.00
_cell.angle_gamma   90.00
#
_symmetry.space_group_name_H-M   'P 1'
#
loop_
_entity.id
_entity.type
_entity.pdbx_description
1 polymer ?
#
loop_
_entity_poly.entity_id
_entity_poly.type
_entity_poly.pdbx_seq_one_letter_code
_entity_poly.pdbx_strand_id
1 'polypeptide(L)'
;TWSEKLEKYGYDLALPDEECVATEDVLGFNIFGYIAFGEENIENVVSDAIFAGLNNWTSELKYRYENEPKNKYTSYVIQQNASNFIQMAWGKTHKIGCGAMVDVLRPFISVIFFCSYQPR
;
A
#
# COMPACT_ATOMS: atom_id res chain seq x y z
N THR A 1 14.21 -3.30 3.53
CA THR A 1 15.10 -2.56 2.61
C THR A 1 14.31 -2.18 1.37
N TRP A 2 14.70 -1.08 0.72
CA TRP A 2 14.05 -0.65 -0.52
C TRP A 2 14.32 -1.61 -1.68
N SER A 3 13.39 -1.74 -2.63
CA SER A 3 13.53 -2.54 -3.84
C SER A 3 12.87 -1.87 -5.04
N GLU A 4 13.69 -1.43 -6.00
CA GLU A 4 13.23 -0.86 -7.28
C GLU A 4 12.41 -1.87 -8.11
N LYS A 5 12.72 -3.17 -7.99
CA LYS A 5 11.94 -4.24 -8.62
C LYS A 5 10.49 -4.25 -8.11
N LEU A 6 10.30 -4.07 -6.80
CA LEU A 6 8.97 -4.03 -6.17
C LEU A 6 8.19 -2.76 -6.52
N GLU A 7 8.89 -1.63 -6.62
CA GLU A 7 8.32 -0.37 -7.14
C GLU A 7 7.79 -0.57 -8.56
N LYS A 8 8.59 -1.18 -9.44
CA LYS A 8 8.16 -1.49 -10.82
C LYS A 8 6.94 -2.41 -10.87
N TYR A 9 6.91 -3.48 -10.06
CA TYR A 9 5.74 -4.36 -10.03
C TYR A 9 4.46 -3.65 -9.60
N GLY A 10 4.55 -2.73 -8.63
CA GLY A 10 3.40 -1.94 -8.24
C GLY A 10 2.97 -0.93 -9.30
N TYR A 11 3.93 -0.37 -10.05
CA TYR A 11 3.63 0.53 -11.15
C TYR A 11 2.93 -0.19 -12.32
N ASP A 12 3.39 -1.38 -12.67
CA ASP A 12 2.78 -2.13 -13.78
C ASP A 12 1.45 -2.79 -13.37
N LEU A 13 1.09 -2.74 -12.08
CA LEU A 13 0.08 -3.63 -11.47
C LEU A 13 0.27 -5.10 -11.89
N ALA A 14 1.51 -5.45 -12.22
CA ALA A 14 1.87 -6.75 -12.74
C ALA A 14 2.01 -7.69 -11.55
N LEU A 15 1.02 -8.57 -11.39
CA LEU A 15 1.21 -9.76 -10.58
C LEU A 15 2.24 -10.65 -11.30
N PRO A 16 3.23 -11.23 -10.61
CA PRO A 16 4.07 -12.25 -11.21
C PRO A 16 3.15 -13.35 -11.77
N ASP A 17 3.45 -13.82 -13.00
CA ASP A 17 2.63 -14.77 -13.75
C ASP A 17 2.09 -15.90 -12.83
N GLU A 18 0.80 -16.20 -12.97
CA GLU A 18 0.00 -17.09 -12.08
C GLU A 18 0.44 -18.57 -12.05
N GLU A 19 1.65 -18.90 -12.53
CA GLU A 19 2.21 -20.24 -12.39
C GLU A 19 2.74 -20.46 -10.98
N CYS A 20 2.01 -21.24 -10.17
CA CYS A 20 2.41 -21.81 -8.87
C CYS A 20 3.57 -21.07 -8.18
N VAL A 21 3.31 -19.82 -7.82
CA VAL A 21 4.30 -18.90 -7.30
C VAL A 21 4.88 -19.47 -6.01
N ALA A 22 6.20 -19.71 -5.96
CA ALA A 22 6.88 -20.06 -4.72
C ALA A 22 6.55 -19.00 -3.66
N THR A 23 6.41 -19.38 -2.39
CA THR A 23 6.00 -18.46 -1.30
C THR A 23 6.86 -17.20 -1.18
N GLU A 24 8.07 -17.24 -1.73
CA GLU A 24 9.01 -16.12 -1.75
C GLU A 24 8.64 -15.04 -2.79
N ASP A 25 7.88 -15.37 -3.83
CA ASP A 25 7.49 -14.47 -4.93
C ASP A 25 6.06 -13.89 -4.75
N VAL A 26 5.36 -14.27 -3.68
CA VAL A 26 4.06 -13.68 -3.35
C VAL A 26 4.24 -12.25 -2.83
N LEU A 27 3.58 -11.30 -3.49
CA LEU A 27 3.63 -9.89 -3.15
C LEU A 27 2.48 -9.47 -2.23
N GLY A 28 2.81 -8.70 -1.20
CA GLY A 28 1.86 -7.88 -0.46
C GLY A 28 1.65 -6.55 -1.17
N PHE A 29 0.45 -5.98 -1.09
CA PHE A 29 0.11 -4.73 -1.76
C PHE A 29 -0.80 -3.86 -0.90
N ASN A 30 -0.40 -2.59 -0.74
CA ASN A 30 -1.25 -1.53 -0.23
C ASN A 30 -1.43 -0.47 -1.33
N ILE A 31 -2.65 0.03 -1.51
CA ILE A 31 -3.00 1.05 -2.51
C ILE A 31 -3.84 2.13 -1.83
N PHE A 32 -3.61 3.38 -2.20
CA PHE A 32 -4.35 4.54 -1.72
C PHE A 32 -4.61 5.52 -2.88
N GLY A 33 -5.86 5.95 -3.03
CA GLY A 33 -6.28 6.94 -4.01
C GLY A 33 -6.47 8.31 -3.36
N TYR A 34 -5.99 9.36 -4.03
CA TYR A 34 -6.10 10.74 -3.61
C TYR A 34 -6.52 11.62 -4.78
N ILE A 35 -7.41 12.59 -4.55
CA ILE A 35 -7.88 13.52 -5.57
C ILE A 35 -7.77 14.93 -5.00
N ALA A 36 -7.03 15.78 -5.71
CA ALA A 36 -6.93 17.21 -5.43
C ALA A 36 -7.64 18.03 -6.51
N PHE A 37 -8.01 19.26 -6.15
CA PHE A 37 -8.78 20.19 -7.00
C PHE A 37 -8.06 21.52 -7.15
N GLY A 38 -8.02 22.06 -8.36
CA GLY A 38 -7.50 23.41 -8.65
C GLY A 38 -6.12 23.41 -9.31
N GLU A 39 -5.48 24.58 -9.34
CA GLU A 39 -4.14 24.77 -9.89
C GLU A 39 -3.06 24.45 -8.85
N GLU A 40 -3.12 23.25 -8.28
CA GLU A 40 -2.15 22.83 -7.28
C GLU A 40 -0.82 22.40 -7.92
N ASN A 41 0.27 22.62 -7.18
CA ASN A 41 1.59 22.11 -7.56
C ASN A 41 1.56 20.58 -7.44
N ILE A 42 1.82 19.88 -8.55
CA ILE A 42 1.77 18.41 -8.65
C ILE A 42 2.68 17.73 -7.60
N GLU A 43 3.87 18.28 -7.32
CA GLU A 43 4.78 17.71 -6.33
C GLU A 43 4.19 17.75 -4.91
N ASN A 44 3.51 18.85 -4.57
CA ASN A 44 2.82 18.98 -3.29
C ASN A 44 1.67 17.99 -3.20
N VAL A 45 0.85 17.85 -4.26
CA VAL A 45 -0.26 16.90 -4.31
C VAL A 45 0.23 15.46 -4.13
N VAL A 46 1.33 15.10 -4.78
CA VAL A 46 1.96 13.77 -4.63
C VAL A 46 2.43 13.55 -3.20
N SER A 47 3.13 14.54 -2.62
CA SER A 47 3.57 14.48 -1.22
C SER A 47 2.38 14.29 -0.27
N ASP A 48 1.32 15.07 -0.43
CA ASP A 48 0.11 15.00 0.39
C ASP A 48 -0.59 13.64 0.25
N ALA A 49 -0.68 13.10 -0.97
CA ALA A 49 -1.23 11.77 -1.23
C ALA A 49 -0.44 10.67 -0.50
N ILE A 50 0.90 10.74 -0.51
CA ILE A 50 1.76 9.79 0.19
C ILE A 50 1.52 9.85 1.70
N PHE A 51 1.55 11.05 2.30
CA PHE A 51 1.31 11.20 3.75
C PHE A 51 -0.11 10.79 4.13
N ALA A 52 -1.11 11.14 3.33
CA ALA A 52 -2.50 10.73 3.55
C ALA A 52 -2.64 9.21 3.51
N GLY A 53 -2.01 8.54 2.54
CA GLY A 53 -2.03 7.08 2.42
C GLY A 53 -1.34 6.37 3.58
N LEU A 54 -0.14 6.81 3.96
CA LEU A 54 0.59 6.26 5.11
C LEU A 54 -0.20 6.42 6.42
N ASN A 55 -0.81 7.59 6.62
CA ASN A 55 -1.67 7.85 7.78
C ASN A 55 -2.93 6.98 7.76
N ASN A 56 -3.56 6.82 6.59
CA ASN A 56 -4.74 5.99 6.42
C ASN A 56 -4.44 4.53 6.81
N TRP A 57 -3.39 3.95 6.22
CA TRP A 57 -2.99 2.57 6.50
C TRP A 57 -2.60 2.38 7.97
N THR A 58 -1.79 3.28 8.55
CA THR A 58 -1.37 3.18 9.95
C THR A 58 -2.54 3.33 10.92
N SER A 59 -3.54 4.16 10.58
CA SER A 59 -4.71 4.39 11.43
C SER A 59 -5.56 3.14 11.65
N GLU A 60 -5.47 2.15 10.75
CA GLU A 60 -6.20 0.88 10.90
C GLU A 60 -5.84 0.15 12.21
N LEU A 61 -4.60 0.27 12.71
CA LEU A 61 -4.24 -0.27 14.03
C LEU A 61 -5.14 0.27 15.13
N LYS A 62 -5.42 1.57 15.11
CA LYS A 62 -6.18 2.23 16.18
C LYS A 62 -7.69 2.03 16.03
N TYR A 63 -8.19 2.07 14.79
CA TYR A 63 -9.63 2.17 14.52
C TYR A 63 -10.27 0.87 14.07
N ARG A 64 -9.48 -0.14 13.70
CA ARG A 64 -9.97 -1.37 13.09
C ARG A 64 -9.40 -2.62 13.75
N TYR A 65 -8.12 -2.61 14.12
CA TYR A 65 -7.43 -3.74 14.74
C TYR A 65 -7.81 -3.90 16.22
N GLU A 66 -8.99 -4.46 16.48
CA GLU A 66 -9.54 -4.60 17.82
C GLU A 66 -9.12 -5.91 18.51
N ASN A 67 -8.86 -5.83 19.82
CA ASN A 67 -8.92 -6.95 20.78
C ASN A 67 -8.08 -8.20 20.45
N GLU A 68 -6.88 -8.04 19.86
CA GLU A 68 -6.00 -9.18 19.53
C GLU A 68 -4.64 -9.13 20.26
N PRO A 69 -4.60 -9.33 21.59
CA PRO A 69 -3.36 -9.30 22.37
C PRO A 69 -2.37 -10.41 21.98
N LYS A 70 -2.82 -11.44 21.25
CA LYS A 70 -1.99 -12.55 20.78
C LYS A 70 -1.36 -12.31 19.42
N ASN A 71 -1.73 -11.21 18.74
CA ASN A 71 -1.23 -10.82 17.41
C ASN A 71 -1.28 -11.96 16.39
N LYS A 72 -2.40 -12.71 16.38
CA LYS A 72 -2.59 -13.85 15.48
C LYS A 72 -3.41 -13.43 14.27
N TYR A 73 -2.88 -13.66 13.08
CA TYR A 73 -3.61 -13.43 11.84
C TYR A 73 -4.66 -14.54 11.62
N THR A 74 -5.89 -14.29 12.08
CA THR A 74 -7.02 -15.22 11.99
C THR A 74 -8.06 -14.72 10.98
N SER A 75 -9.04 -15.56 10.64
CA SER A 75 -10.17 -15.15 9.81
C SER A 75 -11.00 -14.00 10.42
N TYR A 76 -11.07 -13.93 11.76
CA TYR A 76 -11.71 -12.81 12.46
C TYR A 76 -10.96 -11.49 12.22
N VAL A 77 -9.63 -11.52 12.32
CA VAL A 77 -8.77 -10.35 12.06
C VAL A 77 -8.87 -9.88 10.61
N ILE A 78 -8.99 -10.80 9.65
CA ILE A 78 -9.17 -10.45 8.24
C ILE A 78 -10.44 -9.61 8.03
N GLN A 79 -11.52 -9.90 8.75
CA GLN A 79 -12.79 -9.19 8.62
C GLN A 79 -12.78 -7.78 9.22
N GLN A 80 -11.74 -7.41 9.96
CA GLN A 80 -11.62 -6.09 10.57
C GLN A 80 -11.20 -5.00 9.59
N ASN A 81 -10.87 -5.34 8.34
CA ASN A 81 -10.37 -4.39 7.33
C ASN A 81 -9.10 -3.64 7.76
N ALA A 82 -8.21 -4.30 8.50
CA ALA A 82 -6.92 -3.76 8.95
C ALA A 82 -5.71 -4.31 8.16
N SER A 83 -5.95 -4.78 6.93
CA SER A 83 -4.96 -5.49 6.12
C SER A 83 -3.78 -4.61 5.73
N ASN A 84 -3.98 -3.32 5.51
CA ASN A 84 -2.90 -2.42 5.12
C ASN A 84 -1.91 -2.26 6.27
N PHE A 85 -2.42 -2.02 7.48
CA PHE A 85 -1.59 -1.97 8.69
C PHE A 85 -0.88 -3.31 8.93
N ILE A 86 -1.60 -4.43 8.84
CA ILE A 86 -1.03 -5.76 9.09
C ILE A 86 0.13 -6.04 8.12
N GLN A 87 0.00 -5.67 6.84
CA GLN A 87 1.07 -5.82 5.86
C GLN A 87 2.29 -4.93 6.19
N MET A 88 2.07 -3.70 6.68
CA MET A 88 3.15 -2.82 7.15
C MET A 88 3.88 -3.39 8.38
N ALA A 89 3.15 -4.07 9.27
CA ALA A 89 3.67 -4.66 10.49
C ALA A 89 4.10 -6.14 10.33
N TRP A 90 4.07 -6.67 9.10
CA TRP A 90 4.31 -8.09 8.87
C TRP A 90 5.79 -8.44 9.05
N GLY A 91 6.10 -9.15 10.14
CA GLY A 91 7.50 -9.38 10.55
C GLY A 91 8.37 -10.16 9.57
N LYS A 92 7.79 -10.91 8.62
CA LYS A 92 8.54 -11.60 7.56
C LYS A 92 8.89 -10.69 6.38
N THR A 93 8.09 -9.65 6.16
CA THR A 93 8.32 -8.66 5.12
C THR A 93 9.60 -7.90 5.44
N HIS A 94 10.54 -7.94 4.52
CA HIS A 94 11.81 -7.24 4.69
C HIS A 94 12.22 -6.44 3.45
N LYS A 95 11.44 -6.48 2.36
CA LYS A 95 11.60 -5.64 1.17
C LYS A 95 10.32 -4.86 0.91
N ILE A 96 10.48 -3.61 0.48
CA ILE A 96 9.38 -2.73 0.10
C ILE A 96 9.80 -1.90 -1.11
N GLY A 97 8.88 -1.66 -2.05
CA GLY A 97 9.03 -0.66 -3.10
C GLY A 97 7.70 0.06 -3.28
N CYS A 98 7.73 1.38 -3.33
CA CYS A 98 6.53 2.20 -3.42
C CYS A 98 6.64 3.19 -4.57
N GLY A 99 5.51 3.60 -5.10
CA GLY A 99 5.45 4.60 -6.15
C GLY A 99 4.13 5.35 -6.15
N ALA A 100 4.05 6.38 -6.99
CA ALA A 100 2.83 7.13 -7.21
C ALA A 100 2.59 7.27 -8.71
N MET A 101 1.36 7.00 -9.14
CA MET A 101 0.88 7.36 -10.48
C MET A 101 0.09 8.64 -10.37
N VAL A 102 0.34 9.58 -11.29
CA VAL A 102 -0.34 10.87 -11.32
C VAL A 102 -1.07 11.00 -12.65
N ASP A 103 -2.35 11.35 -12.58
CA ASP A 103 -3.15 11.73 -13.74
C ASP A 103 -3.69 13.15 -13.56
N VAL A 104 -3.51 13.99 -14.57
CA VAL A 104 -3.86 15.41 -14.52
C VAL A 104 -5.02 15.67 -15.48
N LEU A 105 -6.23 15.65 -14.94
CA LEU A 105 -7.48 15.93 -15.66
C LEU A 105 -8.03 17.26 -15.16
N ARG A 106 -7.45 18.39 -15.60
CA ARG A 106 -7.82 19.72 -15.09
C ARG A 106 -9.35 19.93 -15.04
N PRO A 107 -9.90 20.38 -13.91
CA PRO A 107 -9.23 20.95 -12.72
C PRO A 107 -8.79 19.91 -11.65
N PHE A 108 -8.77 18.62 -11.96
CA PHE A 108 -8.46 17.54 -11.02
C PHE A 108 -7.04 17.02 -11.19
N ILE A 109 -6.41 16.66 -10.08
CA ILE A 109 -5.18 15.86 -10.05
C ILE A 109 -5.49 14.59 -9.25
N SER A 110 -5.36 13.44 -9.90
CA SER A 110 -5.56 12.13 -9.31
C SER A 110 -4.19 11.53 -8.99
N VAL A 111 -4.01 11.01 -7.79
CA VAL A 111 -2.80 10.27 -7.40
C VAL A 111 -3.19 8.90 -6.89
N ILE A 112 -2.56 7.86 -7.43
CA ILE A 112 -2.59 6.51 -6.87
C ILE A 112 -1.24 6.26 -6.23
N PHE A 113 -1.19 6.23 -4.90
CA PHE A 113 -0.03 5.84 -4.13
C PHE A 113 -0.10 4.34 -3.81
N PHE A 114 0.99 3.62 -4.02
CA PHE A 114 1.04 2.18 -3.77
C PHE A 114 2.37 1.78 -3.14
N CYS A 115 2.34 0.65 -2.43
CA CYS A 115 3.52 -0.04 -1.92
C CYS A 115 3.38 -1.56 -2.14
N SER A 116 4.43 -2.16 -2.67
CA SER A 116 4.59 -3.60 -2.84
C SER A 116 5.56 -4.13 -1.79
N TYR A 117 5.25 -5.28 -1.21
CA TYR A 117 5.96 -5.86 -0.05
C TYR A 117 6.40 -7.29 -0.36
N GLN A 118 7.61 -7.67 0.08
CA GLN A 118 8.12 -9.03 -0.11
C GLN A 118 9.01 -9.49 1.06
N PRO A 119 8.95 -10.78 1.44
CA PRO A 119 7.85 -11.72 1.16
C PRO A 119 6.58 -11.29 1.90
N ARG A 120 5.43 -11.71 1.38
CA ARG A 120 4.15 -11.57 2.07
C ARG A 120 3.99 -12.54 3.24
#